data_AF-A4ILH8-F1
#
_entry.id   AF-A4ILH8-F1
#
_cell.length_a   1.000
_cell.length_b   1.000
_cell.length_c   1.000
_cell.angle_alpha   90.00
_cell.angle_beta   90.00
_cell.angle_gamma   90.00
#
_symmetry.space_group_name_H-M   'P 1'
#
loop_
_entity.id
_entity.type
_entity.pdbx_description
1 polymer ?
#
loop_
_entity_poly.entity_id
_entity_poly.type
_entity_poly.pdbx_seq_one_letter_code
_entity_poly.pdbx_strand_id
1 'polypeptide(L)'
;MRTVTLTDVFTHPIAQKYLKRSGLAHAIATAYYAYHLALRYGVNPDLATKAALLHDIGHYTWYKNGQWDYEQYKQNDIHAIKGAERAHKLLIRLGEHPQNAKEIALAILLHTDSYLPEGELKRNPLQAIVKWADEADEEPGGRHHTERSAMIWR
;
A
#
# COMPACT_ATOMS: atom_id res chain seq x y z
N MET A 1 -5.34 13.81 20.11
CA MET A 1 -4.52 13.46 18.92
C MET A 1 -3.11 13.19 19.40
N ARG A 2 -2.45 12.20 18.81
CA ARG A 2 -1.07 11.81 19.13
C ARG A 2 -0.30 11.53 17.84
N THR A 3 1.02 11.53 17.95
CA THR A 3 1.87 10.94 16.91
C THR A 3 1.67 9.42 16.95
N VAL A 4 1.00 8.88 15.92
CA VAL A 4 0.94 7.44 15.70
C VAL A 4 2.24 7.05 15.02
N THR A 5 2.90 6.00 15.48
CA THR A 5 4.15 5.51 14.86
C THR A 5 3.86 4.44 13.82
N LEU A 6 4.82 4.14 12.95
CA LEU A 6 4.71 2.98 12.05
C LEU A 6 4.53 1.67 12.85
N THR A 7 5.18 1.54 14.00
CA THR A 7 5.04 0.39 14.91
C THR A 7 3.63 0.28 15.51
N ASP A 8 3.00 1.40 15.87
CA ASP A 8 1.61 1.42 16.32
C ASP A 8 0.67 0.87 15.23
N VAL A 9 0.87 1.27 13.99
CA VAL A 9 0.11 0.78 12.84
C VAL A 9 0.38 -0.71 12.63
N PHE A 10 1.66 -1.09 12.54
CA PHE A 10 2.07 -2.45 12.23
C PHE A 10 1.57 -3.46 13.26
N THR A 11 1.65 -3.15 14.55
CA THR A 11 1.26 -4.08 15.63
C THR A 11 -0.25 -4.15 15.85
N HIS A 12 -1.03 -3.24 15.25
CA HIS A 12 -2.47 -3.21 15.46
C HIS A 12 -3.17 -4.45 14.83
N PRO A 13 -4.05 -5.16 15.55
CA PRO A 13 -4.67 -6.40 15.07
C PRO A 13 -5.42 -6.25 13.73
N ILE A 14 -6.07 -5.11 13.51
CA ILE A 14 -6.77 -4.81 12.26
C ILE A 14 -5.77 -4.70 11.10
N ALA A 15 -4.64 -4.00 11.27
CA ALA A 15 -3.63 -3.91 10.23
C ALA A 15 -3.06 -5.31 9.93
N GLN A 16 -2.64 -6.04 10.96
CA GLN A 16 -2.10 -7.40 10.83
C GLN A 16 -3.02 -8.36 10.08
N LYS A 17 -4.33 -8.29 10.32
CA LYS A 17 -5.32 -9.11 9.60
C LYS A 17 -5.24 -8.90 8.08
N TYR A 18 -5.14 -7.65 7.63
CA TYR A 18 -5.14 -7.33 6.20
C TYR A 18 -3.76 -7.42 5.57
N LEU A 19 -2.70 -7.03 6.28
CA LEU A 19 -1.31 -7.18 5.83
C LEU A 19 -0.95 -8.64 5.56
N LYS A 20 -1.39 -9.58 6.41
CA LYS A 20 -1.19 -11.01 6.18
C LYS A 20 -1.96 -11.54 4.97
N ARG A 21 -3.06 -10.89 4.59
CA ARG A 21 -3.88 -11.28 3.45
C ARG A 21 -3.31 -10.76 2.14
N SER A 22 -2.79 -9.55 2.13
CA SER A 22 -2.25 -8.92 0.92
C SER A 22 -0.80 -9.31 0.64
N GLY A 23 -0.01 -9.60 1.68
CA GLY A 23 1.39 -9.99 1.55
C GLY A 23 2.27 -9.20 2.50
N LEU A 24 2.56 -9.78 3.68
CA LEU A 24 3.29 -9.06 4.73
C LEU A 24 4.72 -8.70 4.31
N ALA A 25 5.40 -9.60 3.58
CA ALA A 25 6.76 -9.36 3.10
C ALA A 25 6.81 -8.19 2.11
N HIS A 26 5.88 -8.20 1.14
CA HIS A 26 5.70 -7.13 0.17
C HIS A 26 5.44 -5.79 0.86
N ALA A 27 4.45 -5.72 1.77
CA ALA A 27 4.15 -4.48 2.49
C ALA A 27 5.34 -3.92 3.30
N ILE A 28 6.19 -4.78 3.86
CA ILE A 28 7.41 -4.36 4.57
C ILE A 28 8.46 -3.85 3.58
N ALA A 29 8.66 -4.53 2.45
CA ALA A 29 9.61 -4.12 1.43
C ALA A 29 9.20 -2.80 0.76
N THR A 30 7.92 -2.64 0.40
CA THR A 30 7.35 -1.38 -0.11
C THR A 30 7.53 -0.24 0.90
N ALA A 31 7.33 -0.49 2.20
CA ALA A 31 7.61 0.51 3.24
C ALA A 31 9.11 0.87 3.33
N TYR A 32 10.01 -0.09 3.15
CA TYR A 32 11.46 0.14 3.10
C TYR A 32 11.86 1.02 1.90
N TYR A 33 11.37 0.72 0.69
CA TYR A 33 11.62 1.57 -0.47
C TYR A 33 11.06 2.97 -0.30
N ALA A 34 9.84 3.09 0.23
CA ALA A 34 9.21 4.38 0.49
C ALA A 34 10.02 5.24 1.47
N TYR A 35 10.65 4.64 2.48
CA TYR A 35 11.54 5.34 3.39
C TYR A 35 12.72 5.99 2.64
N HIS A 36 13.43 5.21 1.82
CA HIS A 36 14.59 5.71 1.07
C HIS A 36 14.20 6.75 0.02
N LEU A 37 13.08 6.56 -0.66
CA LEU A 37 12.56 7.52 -1.62
C LEU A 37 12.12 8.82 -0.93
N ALA A 38 11.47 8.75 0.24
CA ALA A 38 11.09 9.93 1.02
C ALA A 38 12.30 10.77 1.40
N LEU A 39 13.39 10.15 1.85
CA LEU A 39 14.64 10.85 2.11
C LEU A 39 15.22 11.49 0.85
N ARG A 40 15.23 10.77 -0.27
CA ARG A 40 15.79 11.26 -1.55
C ARG A 40 15.03 12.46 -2.11
N TYR A 41 13.71 12.47 -1.98
CA TYR A 41 12.83 13.48 -2.57
C TYR A 41 12.33 14.54 -1.57
N GLY A 42 12.81 14.52 -0.31
CA GLY A 42 12.44 15.51 0.70
C GLY A 42 10.97 15.43 1.15
N VAL A 43 10.38 14.24 1.13
CA VAL A 43 9.00 13.98 1.59
C VAL A 43 9.04 13.42 3.01
N ASN A 44 7.97 13.65 3.80
CA ASN A 44 7.88 13.14 5.16
C ASN A 44 7.96 11.59 5.19
N PRO A 45 9.02 10.99 5.76
CA PRO A 45 9.20 9.54 5.75
C PRO A 45 8.14 8.79 6.57
N ASP A 46 7.59 9.40 7.62
CA ASP A 46 6.55 8.78 8.44
C ASP A 46 5.23 8.62 7.65
N LEU A 47 4.82 9.63 6.88
CA LEU A 47 3.64 9.51 6.01
C LEU A 47 3.89 8.51 4.87
N ALA A 48 5.07 8.57 4.24
CA ALA A 48 5.42 7.68 3.13
C ALA A 48 5.42 6.21 3.56
N THR A 49 6.08 5.89 4.67
CA THR A 49 6.17 4.51 5.17
C THR A 49 4.85 3.96 5.67
N LYS A 50 4.00 4.77 6.31
CA LYS A 50 2.63 4.35 6.70
C LYS A 50 1.76 4.09 5.48
N ALA A 51 1.81 4.96 4.48
CA ALA A 51 1.05 4.79 3.25
C ALA A 51 1.50 3.54 2.49
N ALA A 52 2.81 3.37 2.33
CA ALA A 52 3.41 2.20 1.69
C ALA A 52 3.15 0.90 2.46
N LEU A 53 3.19 0.88 3.79
CA LEU A 53 2.83 -0.31 4.57
C LEU A 53 1.36 -0.69 4.37
N LEU A 54 0.48 0.29 4.23
CA LEU A 54 -0.97 0.09 4.22
C LEU A 54 -1.60 0.05 2.82
N HIS A 55 -0.84 0.24 1.73
CA HIS A 55 -1.38 0.43 0.37
C HIS A 55 -2.34 -0.70 -0.04
N ASP A 56 -1.99 -1.91 0.37
CA ASP A 56 -2.59 -3.14 -0.10
C ASP A 56 -3.62 -3.78 0.84
N ILE A 57 -3.93 -3.13 1.98
CA ILE A 57 -4.91 -3.65 2.95
C ILE A 57 -6.35 -3.69 2.40
N GLY A 58 -6.54 -3.17 1.20
CA GLY A 58 -7.77 -3.22 0.41
C GLY A 58 -8.05 -4.59 -0.22
N HIS A 59 -7.02 -5.40 -0.45
CA HIS A 59 -7.13 -6.63 -1.23
C HIS A 59 -8.20 -7.57 -0.71
N TYR A 60 -8.90 -8.17 -1.67
CA TYR A 60 -9.86 -9.23 -1.45
C TYR A 60 -9.40 -10.46 -2.20
N THR A 61 -9.65 -11.61 -1.61
CA THR A 61 -9.35 -12.88 -2.23
C THR A 61 -10.47 -13.23 -3.22
N TRP A 62 -10.21 -13.03 -4.50
CA TRP A 62 -11.07 -13.47 -5.60
C TRP A 62 -10.74 -14.94 -5.90
N TYR A 63 -11.38 -15.86 -5.17
CA TYR A 63 -11.27 -17.29 -5.46
C TYR A 63 -12.54 -17.80 -6.13
N LYS A 64 -12.37 -18.55 -7.21
CA LYS A 64 -13.42 -19.36 -7.82
C LYS A 64 -12.94 -20.81 -7.85
N ASN A 65 -13.70 -21.72 -7.23
CA ASN A 65 -13.34 -23.14 -7.14
C ASN A 65 -11.95 -23.42 -6.53
N GLY A 66 -11.51 -22.59 -5.58
CA GLY A 66 -10.20 -22.73 -4.92
C GLY A 66 -9.00 -22.23 -5.73
N GLN A 67 -9.22 -21.69 -6.94
CA GLN A 67 -8.18 -21.03 -7.75
C GLN A 67 -8.41 -19.52 -7.80
N TRP A 68 -7.31 -18.78 -7.93
CA TRP A 68 -7.36 -17.32 -8.01
C TRP A 68 -7.97 -16.91 -9.36
N ASP A 69 -9.07 -16.17 -9.32
CA ASP A 69 -9.80 -15.72 -10.51
C ASP A 69 -9.28 -14.34 -10.94
N TYR A 70 -8.23 -14.36 -11.77
CA TYR A 70 -7.55 -13.15 -12.24
C TYR A 70 -8.45 -12.24 -13.09
N GLU A 71 -9.38 -12.82 -13.84
CA GLU A 71 -10.30 -12.06 -14.69
C GLU A 71 -11.30 -11.28 -13.83
N GLN A 72 -11.88 -11.91 -12.81
CA GLN A 72 -12.75 -11.20 -11.86
C GLN A 72 -12.00 -10.15 -11.05
N TYR A 73 -10.75 -10.45 -10.67
CA TYR A 73 -9.86 -9.46 -10.04
C TYR A 73 -9.71 -8.25 -10.97
N LYS A 74 -9.21 -8.42 -12.19
CA LYS A 74 -8.97 -7.32 -13.12
C LYS A 74 -10.22 -6.47 -13.41
N GLN A 75 -11.40 -7.10 -13.48
CA GLN A 75 -12.66 -6.40 -13.77
C GLN A 75 -13.26 -5.65 -12.57
N ASN A 76 -13.04 -6.11 -11.34
CA ASN A 76 -13.77 -5.62 -10.16
C ASN A 76 -12.85 -5.11 -9.06
N ASP A 77 -11.55 -5.08 -9.31
CA ASP A 77 -10.58 -4.71 -8.31
C ASP A 77 -10.66 -3.20 -8.01
N ILE A 78 -10.95 -2.94 -6.75
CA ILE A 78 -11.05 -1.61 -6.15
C ILE A 78 -10.24 -1.57 -4.85
N HIS A 79 -9.19 -2.42 -4.74
CA HIS A 79 -8.41 -2.55 -3.51
C HIS A 79 -7.90 -1.18 -3.06
N ALA A 80 -7.41 -0.32 -3.96
CA ALA A 80 -6.96 1.01 -3.59
C ALA A 80 -8.05 1.86 -2.89
N ILE A 81 -9.29 1.83 -3.39
CA ILE A 81 -10.44 2.54 -2.78
C ILE A 81 -10.72 1.99 -1.36
N LYS A 82 -10.78 0.66 -1.23
CA LYS A 82 -11.04 0.00 0.05
C LYS A 82 -9.88 0.15 1.02
N GLY A 83 -8.65 0.15 0.52
CA GLY A 83 -7.41 0.32 1.27
C GLY A 83 -7.36 1.72 1.87
N ALA A 84 -7.65 2.73 1.06
CA ALA A 84 -7.71 4.13 1.48
C ALA A 84 -8.72 4.35 2.62
N GLU A 85 -9.95 3.84 2.49
CA GLU A 85 -10.97 3.95 3.55
C GLU A 85 -10.53 3.26 4.84
N ARG A 86 -10.02 2.02 4.74
CA ARG A 86 -9.59 1.23 5.89
C ARG A 86 -8.42 1.87 6.62
N ALA A 87 -7.44 2.37 5.86
CA ALA A 87 -6.24 3.02 6.41
C ALA A 87 -6.63 4.30 7.13
N HIS A 88 -7.46 5.15 6.49
CA HIS A 88 -7.98 6.36 7.11
C HIS A 88 -8.68 6.06 8.43
N LYS A 89 -9.62 5.10 8.43
CA LYS A 89 -10.37 4.70 9.63
C LYS A 89 -9.48 4.14 10.73
N LEU A 90 -8.46 3.35 10.38
CA LEU A 90 -7.48 2.81 11.33
C LEU A 90 -6.67 3.93 11.98
N LEU A 91 -6.14 4.87 11.18
CA LEU A 91 -5.32 5.98 11.66
C LEU A 91 -6.10 6.92 12.57
N ILE A 92 -7.34 7.26 12.22
CA ILE A 92 -8.24 8.05 13.08
C ILE A 92 -8.47 7.32 14.41
N ARG A 93 -8.71 6.00 14.39
CA ARG A 93 -8.87 5.20 15.61
C ARG A 93 -7.61 5.19 16.49
N LEU A 94 -6.43 5.16 15.89
CA LEU A 94 -5.15 5.21 16.61
C LEU A 94 -4.83 6.61 17.17
N GLY A 95 -5.58 7.64 16.75
CA GLY A 95 -5.44 9.02 17.23
C GLY A 95 -4.52 9.89 16.37
N GLU A 96 -4.22 9.48 15.13
CA GLU A 96 -3.42 10.24 14.16
C GLU A 96 -4.09 11.59 13.83
N HIS A 97 -3.28 12.54 13.36
CA HIS A 97 -3.79 13.81 12.87
C HIS A 97 -4.69 13.60 11.63
N PRO A 98 -5.92 14.17 11.58
CA PRO A 98 -6.84 13.93 10.46
C PRO A 98 -6.26 14.26 9.08
N GLN A 99 -5.46 15.34 9.00
CA GLN A 99 -4.74 15.76 7.81
C GLN A 99 -3.72 14.71 7.36
N ASN A 100 -2.94 14.13 8.29
CA ASN A 100 -2.01 13.05 7.98
C ASN A 100 -2.76 11.80 7.50
N ALA A 101 -3.85 11.43 8.19
CA ALA A 101 -4.70 10.30 7.81
C ALA A 101 -5.29 10.48 6.41
N LYS A 102 -5.72 11.70 6.05
CA LYS A 102 -6.19 12.06 4.71
C LYS A 102 -5.08 11.91 3.67
N GLU A 103 -3.89 12.48 3.90
CA GLU A 103 -2.78 12.42 2.95
C GLU A 103 -2.32 10.98 2.72
N ILE A 104 -2.24 10.18 3.78
CA ILE A 104 -1.93 8.74 3.67
C ILE A 104 -3.02 8.03 2.86
N ALA A 105 -4.30 8.28 3.14
CA ALA A 105 -5.40 7.65 2.41
C ALA A 105 -5.42 8.04 0.91
N LEU A 106 -5.08 9.29 0.56
CA LEU A 106 -4.95 9.72 -0.83
C LEU A 106 -3.74 9.06 -1.53
N ALA A 107 -2.63 8.89 -0.82
CA ALA A 107 -1.47 8.16 -1.34
C ALA A 107 -1.79 6.70 -1.61
N ILE A 108 -2.53 6.04 -0.70
CA ILE A 108 -3.05 4.69 -0.89
C ILE A 108 -4.09 4.62 -2.00
N LEU A 109 -4.96 5.61 -2.14
CA LEU A 109 -5.91 5.61 -3.25
C LEU A 109 -5.16 5.64 -4.59
N LEU A 110 -4.14 6.48 -4.72
CA LEU A 110 -3.51 6.78 -6.00
C LEU A 110 -2.22 6.00 -6.29
N HIS A 111 -1.90 4.98 -5.49
CA HIS A 111 -0.68 4.16 -5.68
C HIS A 111 -0.73 3.34 -6.97
N THR A 112 -1.92 2.93 -7.41
CA THR A 112 -2.16 2.27 -8.69
C THR A 112 -3.22 3.02 -9.50
N ASP A 113 -3.21 2.83 -10.82
CA ASP A 113 -4.21 3.34 -11.77
C ASP A 113 -5.06 2.23 -12.37
N SER A 114 -4.88 0.97 -11.95
CA SER A 114 -5.56 -0.20 -12.52
C SER A 114 -7.09 -0.14 -12.51
N TYR A 115 -7.67 0.64 -11.60
CA TYR A 115 -9.12 0.76 -11.38
C TYR A 115 -9.71 2.08 -11.90
N LEU A 116 -8.89 2.97 -12.47
CA LEU A 116 -9.32 4.26 -13.00
C LEU A 116 -9.55 4.18 -14.52
N PRO A 117 -10.48 4.98 -15.07
CA PRO A 117 -10.57 5.19 -16.52
C PRO A 117 -9.25 5.72 -17.09
N GLU A 118 -9.00 5.48 -18.37
CA GLU A 118 -7.82 6.01 -19.07
C GLU A 118 -7.70 7.53 -18.92
N GLY A 119 -6.51 8.01 -18.55
CA GLY A 119 -6.23 9.42 -18.36
C GLY A 119 -4.92 9.70 -17.63
N GLU A 120 -4.53 10.97 -17.57
CA GLU A 120 -3.37 11.41 -16.81
C GLU A 120 -3.76 11.85 -15.40
N LEU A 121 -3.19 11.19 -14.39
CA LEU A 121 -3.37 11.56 -12.98
C LEU A 121 -2.11 12.26 -12.46
N LYS A 122 -2.23 13.56 -12.14
CA LYS A 122 -1.16 14.31 -11.48
C LYS A 122 -1.03 13.89 -10.03
N ARG A 123 0.06 13.20 -9.70
CA ARG A 123 0.41 12.78 -8.33
C ARG A 123 1.24 13.84 -7.63
N ASN A 124 0.97 14.08 -6.35
CA ASN A 124 1.88 14.83 -5.49
C ASN A 124 3.11 13.96 -5.13
N PRO A 125 4.18 14.53 -4.56
CA PRO A 125 5.40 13.77 -4.25
C PRO A 125 5.15 12.56 -3.33
N LEU A 126 4.26 12.65 -2.34
CA LEU A 126 3.94 11.53 -1.45
C LEU A 126 3.26 10.38 -2.23
N GLN A 127 2.27 10.70 -3.06
CA GLN A 127 1.56 9.74 -3.90
C GLN A 127 2.50 9.06 -4.92
N ALA A 128 3.41 9.84 -5.52
CA ALA A 128 4.40 9.32 -6.44
C ALA A 128 5.37 8.34 -5.76
N ILE A 129 5.84 8.67 -4.55
CA ILE A 129 6.73 7.79 -3.78
C ILE A 129 6.07 6.45 -3.45
N VAL A 130 4.79 6.44 -3.05
CA VAL A 130 4.10 5.19 -2.73
C VAL A 130 3.96 4.31 -3.97
N LYS A 131 3.60 4.90 -5.12
CA LYS A 131 3.57 4.19 -6.41
C LYS A 131 4.95 3.61 -6.77
N TRP A 132 6.01 4.41 -6.72
CA TRP A 132 7.36 3.95 -7.07
C TRP A 132 7.92 2.91 -6.10
N ALA A 133 7.56 3.01 -4.81
CA ALA A 133 7.97 2.05 -3.81
C ALA A 133 7.32 0.68 -4.03
N ASP A 134 6.06 0.69 -4.45
CA ASP A 134 5.29 -0.51 -4.80
C ASP A 134 5.88 -1.19 -6.04
N GLU A 135 6.09 -0.42 -7.11
CA GLU A 135 6.75 -0.87 -8.35
C GLU A 135 8.21 -1.32 -8.16
N ALA A 136 8.89 -0.89 -7.09
CA ALA A 136 10.27 -1.29 -6.81
C ALA A 136 10.38 -2.68 -6.17
N ASP A 137 9.33 -3.16 -5.51
CA ASP A 137 9.26 -4.53 -4.99
C ASP A 137 8.71 -5.51 -6.04
N GLU A 138 7.88 -5.01 -6.97
CA GLU A 138 7.44 -5.79 -8.12
C GLU A 138 8.57 -5.88 -9.18
N GLU A 139 9.20 -7.04 -9.35
CA GLU A 139 10.14 -7.25 -10.47
C GLU A 139 9.52 -6.82 -11.83
N PRO A 140 10.34 -6.46 -12.84
CA PRO A 140 9.84 -6.06 -14.16
C PRO A 140 8.89 -7.12 -14.76
N GLY A 141 7.58 -6.80 -14.77
CA GLY A 141 6.55 -7.65 -15.38
C GLY A 141 5.54 -8.32 -14.44
N GLY A 142 5.41 -7.89 -13.17
CA GLY A 142 4.29 -8.29 -12.31
C GLY A 142 4.29 -9.77 -11.85
N ARG A 143 5.47 -10.41 -11.83
CA ARG A 143 5.62 -11.84 -11.50
C ARG A 143 5.85 -12.07 -10.00
N HIS A 144 4.86 -11.80 -9.15
CA HIS A 144 4.96 -12.18 -7.73
C HIS A 144 3.77 -12.96 -7.16
N HIS A 145 2.74 -13.26 -7.96
CA HIS A 145 1.72 -14.22 -7.52
C HIS A 145 2.13 -15.69 -7.65
N THR A 146 3.31 -15.98 -8.20
CA THR A 146 3.89 -17.33 -8.27
C THR A 146 5.39 -17.28 -7.99
N GLU A 147 5.79 -17.95 -6.92
CA GLU A 147 7.16 -18.37 -6.57
C GLU A 147 8.00 -17.53 -5.58
N ARG A 148 8.37 -18.26 -4.53
CA ARG A 148 9.47 -18.13 -3.55
C ARG A 148 10.54 -17.07 -3.82
N SER A 149 10.76 -16.25 -2.79
CA SER A 149 11.92 -15.40 -2.56
C SER A 149 13.26 -16.08 -2.86
N ALA A 150 14.07 -15.43 -3.70
CA ALA A 150 15.53 -15.50 -3.68
C ALA A 150 16.05 -14.12 -4.13
N MET A 151 16.36 -13.23 -3.18
CA MET A 151 17.74 -12.99 -2.77
C MET A 151 18.63 -12.51 -3.92
N ILE A 152 18.63 -11.21 -4.25
CA ILE A 152 19.78 -10.55 -4.87
C ILE A 152 19.86 -9.09 -4.39
N TRP A 153 20.71 -8.82 -3.40
CA TRP A 153 21.48 -7.56 -3.32
C TRP A 153 22.85 -7.89 -2.71
N ARG A 154 23.90 -7.75 -3.53
CA ARG A 154 25.27 -7.49 -3.09
C ARG A 154 25.49 -5.98 -3.11
#